data_AF-A0A2J7ZGA3-F1
#
_entry.id   AF-A0A2J7ZGA3-F1
#
_cell.length_a   1.000
_cell.length_b   1.000
_cell.length_c   1.000
_cell.angle_alpha   90.00
_cell.angle_beta   90.00
_cell.angle_gamma   90.00
#
_symmetry.space_group_name_H-M   'P 1'
#
loop_
_entity.id
_entity.type
_entity.pdbx_description
1 polymer ?
#
loop_
_entity_poly.entity_id
_entity_poly.type
_entity_poly.pdbx_seq_one_letter_code
_entity_poly.pdbx_strand_id
1 'polypeptide(L)' 'AELAAVCREAALAALREDLEGAAEVGGRHFEAALRAVRPALTPELLARYAAWGRGHAA' A
#
# COMPACT_ATOMS: atom_id res chain seq x y z
N ALA A 1 -5.65 6.41 0.46
CA ALA A 1 -6.15 5.48 1.51
C ALA A 1 -5.19 4.31 1.71
N GLU A 2 -4.79 3.59 0.66
CA GLU A 2 -3.90 2.42 0.80
C GLU A 2 -2.49 2.76 1.29
N LEU A 3 -1.90 3.89 0.89
CA LEU A 3 -0.59 4.33 1.42
C LEU A 3 -0.58 4.40 2.95
N ALA A 4 -1.63 4.94 3.55
CA ALA A 4 -1.75 4.99 5.00
C ALA A 4 -1.92 3.59 5.62
N ALA A 5 -2.58 2.65 4.91
CA ALA A 5 -2.67 1.26 5.34
C ALA A 5 -1.31 0.55 5.29
N VAL A 6 -0.51 0.80 4.23
CA VAL A 6 0.86 0.29 4.12
C VAL A 6 1.73 0.79 5.28
N CYS A 7 1.68 2.08 5.62
CA CYS A 7 2.45 2.60 6.75
C CYS A 7 2.04 1.97 8.08
N ARG A 8 0.73 1.76 8.31
CA ARG A 8 0.25 1.07 9.52
C ARG A 8 0.71 -0.37 9.58
N GLU A 9 0.59 -1.10 8.47
CA GLU A 9 1.01 -2.51 8.43
C GLU A 9 2.53 -2.64 8.57
N ALA A 10 3.31 -1.70 8.05
CA ALA A 10 4.76 -1.67 8.24
C ALA A 10 5.14 -1.40 9.71
N ALA A 11 4.44 -0.49 10.39
CA ALA A 11 4.63 -0.27 11.83
C ALA A 11 4.27 -1.53 12.65
N LEU A 12 3.17 -2.20 12.31
CA LEU A 12 2.80 -3.47 12.93
C LEU A 12 3.80 -4.57 12.65
N ALA A 13 4.36 -4.63 11.44
CA ALA A 13 5.42 -5.58 11.10
C ALA A 13 6.68 -5.35 11.96
N ALA A 14 7.07 -4.09 12.20
CA ALA A 14 8.18 -3.76 13.09
C ALA A 14 7.91 -4.21 14.54
N LEU A 15 6.71 -3.95 15.07
CA LEU A 15 6.31 -4.39 16.41
C LEU A 15 6.23 -5.91 16.55
N ARG A 16 5.85 -6.62 15.48
CA ARG A 16 5.85 -8.10 15.48
C ARG A 16 7.26 -8.68 15.43
N GLU A 17 8.21 -7.96 14.85
CA GLU A 17 9.63 -8.35 14.83
C GLU A 17 10.27 -8.16 16.21
N ASP A 18 10.00 -7.03 16.87
CA ASP A 18 10.44 -6.76 18.25
C ASP A 18 9.38 -5.95 19.00
N LEU A 19 8.63 -6.62 19.88
CA LEU A 19 7.51 -6.00 20.60
C LEU A 19 7.98 -5.05 21.72
N GLU A 20 9.18 -5.30 22.27
CA GLU A 20 9.68 -4.59 23.45
C GLU A 20 10.65 -3.47 23.07
N GLY A 21 11.38 -3.60 21.96
CA GLY A 21 12.47 -2.72 21.56
C GLY A 21 12.35 -2.07 20.17
N ALA A 22 11.25 -2.27 19.42
CA ALA A 22 11.09 -1.65 18.12
C ALA A 22 11.10 -0.10 18.20
N ALA A 23 12.17 0.50 17.69
CA ALA A 23 12.37 1.96 17.66
C ALA A 23 12.21 2.56 16.25
N GLU A 24 12.27 1.75 15.19
CA GLU A 24 12.26 2.22 13.81
C GLU A 24 11.52 1.28 12.86
N VAL A 25 11.01 1.86 11.76
CA VAL A 25 10.42 1.12 10.65
C VAL A 25 11.39 1.12 9.48
N GLY A 26 12.10 0.01 9.28
CA GLY A 26 12.98 -0.19 8.13
C GLY A 26 12.27 -0.67 6.86
N GLY A 27 13.01 -0.68 5.74
CA GLY A 27 12.49 -1.09 4.41
C GLY A 27 11.88 -2.49 4.38
N ARG A 28 12.46 -3.45 5.12
CA ARG A 28 11.94 -4.82 5.25
C ARG A 28 10.48 -4.88 5.74
N HIS A 29 10.09 -3.96 6.62
CA HIS A 29 8.73 -3.89 7.14
C HIS A 29 7.76 -3.36 6.08
N PHE A 30 8.20 -2.43 5.24
CA PHE A 30 7.42 -1.96 4.09
C PHE A 30 7.27 -3.05 3.03
N GLU A 31 8.30 -3.85 2.77
CA GLU A 31 8.18 -5.01 1.87
C GLU A 31 7.15 -6.02 2.40
N ALA A 32 7.14 -6.29 3.70
CA ALA A 32 6.12 -7.13 4.33
C ALA A 32 4.72 -6.51 4.21
N ALA A 33 4.58 -5.22 4.48
CA ALA A 33 3.33 -4.49 4.36
C ALA A 33 2.78 -4.49 2.92
N LEU A 34 3.63 -4.29 1.92
CA LEU A 34 3.24 -4.29 0.50
C LEU A 34 2.76 -5.67 0.03
N ARG A 35 3.26 -6.76 0.62
CA ARG A 35 2.74 -8.11 0.37
C ARG A 35 1.37 -8.35 1.03
N ALA A 36 1.08 -7.68 2.13
CA ALA A 36 -0.16 -7.88 2.90
C ALA A 36 -1.30 -6.96 2.43
N VAL A 37 -1.01 -5.70 2.13
CA VAL A 37 -2.01 -4.70 1.73
C VAL A 37 -2.40 -4.91 0.28
N ARG A 38 -3.69 -5.17 0.03
CA ARG A 38 -4.22 -5.27 -1.34
C ARG A 38 -4.63 -3.90 -1.87
N PRO A 39 -4.30 -3.58 -3.14
CA PRO A 39 -4.87 -2.41 -3.82
C PRO A 39 -6.39 -2.49 -3.87
N ALA A 40 -7.05 -1.35 -3.64
CA ALA A 40 -8.48 -1.19 -3.77
C ALA A 40 -8.91 -0.97 -5.22
N LEU A 41 -8.03 -0.41 -6.06
CA LEU A 41 -8.27 -0.21 -7.48
C LEU A 41 -7.94 -1.48 -8.26
N THR A 42 -8.93 -2.01 -8.97
CA THR A 42 -8.73 -3.16 -9.86
C THR A 42 -8.20 -2.74 -11.23
N PRO A 43 -7.51 -3.64 -11.95
CA PRO A 43 -7.03 -3.35 -13.31
C PRO A 43 -8.16 -2.91 -14.26
N GLU A 44 -9.35 -3.50 -14.13
CA GLU A 44 -10.51 -3.19 -14.99
C GLU A 44 -11.01 -1.75 -14.73
N LEU A 45 -11.06 -1.35 -13.45
CA LEU A 45 -11.45 -0.01 -13.07
C LEU A 45 -10.47 1.04 -13.60
N LEU A 46 -9.16 0.75 -13.50
CA LEU A 46 -8.10 1.59 -14.06
C LEU A 46 -8.23 1.72 -15.58
N ALA A 47 -8.46 0.61 -16.29
CA ALA A 47 -8.65 0.62 -17.75
C ALA A 47 -9.85 1.48 -18.16
N ARG A 48 -10.96 1.38 -17.42
CA ARG A 48 -12.16 2.19 -17.65
C ARG A 48 -11.89 3.69 -17.48
N TYR A 49 -11.24 4.09 -16.39
CA TYR A 49 -10.91 5.50 -16.16
C TYR A 49 -9.91 6.03 -17.20
N ALA A 50 -8.94 5.22 -17.61
CA ALA A 50 -8.00 5.60 -18.66
C ALA A 50 -8.69 5.82 -20.02
N ALA A 51 -9.66 4.96 -20.38
CA ALA A 51 -10.46 5.13 -21.58
C ALA A 51 -11.34 6.39 -21.52
N TRP A 52 -11.97 6.64 -20.37
CA TRP A 52 -12.77 7.85 -20.15
C TRP A 52 -11.93 9.12 -20.33
N GLY A 53 -10.73 9.19 -19.74
CA GLY A 53 -9.85 10.35 -19.86
C GLY A 53 -9.42 10.65 -21.30
N ARG A 54 -9.18 9.61 -22.12
CA ARG A 54 -8.84 9.79 -23.54
C ARG A 54 -10.01 10.31 -24.38
N GLY A 55 -11.25 9.97 -24.02
CA GLY A 55 -12.45 10.38 -24.75
C GLY A 55 -12.89 11.83 -24.50
N HIS A 56 -12.39 12.48 -23.45
CA HIS A 56 -12.78 13.84 -23.05
C HIS A 56 -11.63 14.85 -23.10
N ALA A 57 -10.45 14.42 -23.56
CA ALA A 57 -9.29 15.29 -23.79
C ALA A 57 -9.23 15.84 -25.23
N ALA A 58 -10.34 15.78 -25.98
CA ALA A 58 -10.49 16.30 -27.33
C ALA A 58 -11.42 17.52 -27.35
#